data_AF-A0AA35R899-F1
#
_entry.id   AF-A0AA35R899-F1
#
_cell.length_a   1.000
_cell.length_b   1.000
_cell.length_c   1.000
_cell.angle_alpha   90.00
_cell.angle_beta   90.00
_cell.angle_gamma   90.00
#
_symmetry.space_group_name_H-M   'P 1'
#
loop_
_entity.id
_entity.type
_entity.pdbx_description
1 polymer ?
#
loop_
_entity_poly.entity_id
_entity_poly.type
_entity_poly.pdbx_seq_one_letter_code
_entity_poly.pdbx_strand_id
1 'polypeptide(L)'
;MLATPENLWQVRQGELREAMDVTGIKDVRFLNYRDSGMVGWEDNNHPSSLFQAPEGRRMWNKMVELDLRPPFSADDTEALGTPDDEVTTVLNVGQYVAVKKESLERHRTQIEKDDPVSLEVFKSMFESVAEEMGVALQRTAYSPNIKERRDFSCAVFDPEGNMVAQAAHVPVHLGACRPLRAPSFPPIKLARGGRLNHDVIQLICRNSRTPDERKGDLAAQTASIRVGEQRMRELFERYGTEETSEHMAALLDYSERVTRQTIRDIPDGTYSVLDYMDDDGLTQEPVPIKVTITVSGDEMDIDFTGTSPQRPGCINAPVAVTVSACLYVVRCLLQAQAPANQGCLRPLHINAPEGSLVNPQPQRGVAAGNVETSQRITDVLFGALAQALPQVIPAASQGTMNNMIIGGHDPVRDKPYVYYETIAGGMGARPDKDGISGIQTHMTNTMNTPIEAMEFAFPLRLRRYAIRRGSGGDGLYKGGDGVVREVEFLAPARVTLMSERRRRPPPGYHGGHHGETGENILLRGGVEEVQLAGKEVIDVLEGDVISVRTPGAGGWGAPQHHHGDQH
;
A
#
# COMPACT_ATOMS: atom_id res chain seq x y z
N MET A 1 -24.84 42.81 17.66
CA MET A 1 -23.51 43.41 17.88
C MET A 1 -22.47 42.36 17.51
N LEU A 2 -21.39 42.73 16.82
CA LEU A 2 -20.28 41.79 16.63
C LEU A 2 -19.63 41.52 18.00
N ALA A 3 -19.37 40.25 18.31
CA ALA A 3 -18.75 39.88 19.58
C ALA A 3 -17.29 40.33 19.59
N THR A 4 -16.94 41.15 20.59
CA THR A 4 -15.58 41.58 20.93
C THR A 4 -15.19 40.93 22.25
N PRO A 5 -13.89 40.73 22.56
CA PRO A 5 -13.47 40.14 23.83
C PRO A 5 -14.10 40.80 25.06
N GLU A 6 -14.34 42.11 25.03
CA GLU A 6 -14.87 42.89 26.14
C GLU A 6 -16.37 42.69 26.38
N ASN A 7 -17.14 42.32 25.34
CA ASN A 7 -18.60 42.17 25.41
C ASN A 7 -19.10 40.74 25.09
N LEU A 8 -18.20 39.81 24.80
CA LEU A 8 -18.51 38.42 24.42
C LEU A 8 -19.42 37.71 25.44
N TRP A 9 -19.22 37.96 26.73
CA TRP A 9 -20.04 37.36 27.79
C TRP A 9 -21.51 37.81 27.73
N GLN A 10 -21.78 39.05 27.30
CA GLN A 10 -23.15 39.57 27.15
C GLN A 10 -23.85 38.93 25.95
N VAL A 11 -23.09 38.74 24.85
CA VAL A 11 -23.58 38.05 23.66
C VAL A 11 -23.94 36.60 23.98
N ARG A 12 -23.03 35.87 24.63
CA ARG A 12 -23.25 34.47 25.06
C ARG A 12 -24.41 34.31 26.03
N GLN A 13 -24.60 35.25 26.96
CA GLN A 13 -25.78 35.24 27.84
C GLN A 13 -27.09 35.46 27.06
N GLY A 14 -27.06 36.29 26.02
CA GLY A 14 -28.20 36.47 25.10
C GLY A 14 -28.53 35.19 24.35
N GLU A 15 -27.53 34.57 23.72
CA GLU A 15 -27.68 33.30 22.99
C GLU A 15 -28.20 32.18 23.90
N LEU A 16 -27.69 32.07 25.13
CA LEU A 16 -28.17 31.08 26.08
C LEU A 16 -29.65 31.31 26.44
N ARG A 17 -30.10 32.57 26.59
CA ARG A 17 -31.51 32.87 26.85
C ARG A 17 -32.41 32.51 25.67
N GLU A 18 -31.97 32.78 24.44
CA GLU A 18 -32.70 32.34 23.24
C GLU A 18 -32.79 30.80 23.17
N ALA A 19 -31.70 30.10 23.48
CA ALA A 19 -31.71 28.64 23.56
C ALA A 19 -32.62 28.11 24.68
N MET A 20 -32.69 28.80 25.83
CA MET A 20 -33.60 28.46 26.91
C MET A 20 -35.07 28.59 26.49
N ASP A 21 -35.42 29.62 25.71
CA ASP A 21 -36.77 29.81 25.18
C ASP A 21 -37.17 28.68 24.23
N VAL A 22 -36.23 28.20 23.40
CA VAL A 22 -36.46 27.05 22.50
C VAL A 22 -36.57 25.73 23.26
N THR A 23 -35.76 25.54 24.29
CA THR A 23 -35.66 24.26 25.03
C THR A 23 -36.65 24.16 26.19
N GLY A 24 -37.30 25.26 26.58
CA GLY A 24 -38.24 25.31 27.70
C GLY A 24 -37.58 25.27 29.08
N ILE A 25 -36.27 25.44 29.16
CA ILE A 25 -35.53 25.50 30.43
C ILE A 25 -35.81 26.86 31.10
N LYS A 26 -36.51 26.85 32.25
CA LYS A 26 -36.98 28.08 32.91
C LYS A 26 -36.14 28.53 34.10
N ASP A 27 -35.26 27.68 34.64
CA ASP A 27 -34.46 28.01 35.82
C ASP A 27 -32.97 27.90 35.50
N VAL A 28 -32.36 29.04 35.16
CA VAL A 28 -30.91 29.19 34.97
C VAL A 28 -30.45 30.37 35.80
N ARG A 29 -29.44 30.14 36.64
CA ARG A 29 -28.84 31.16 37.50
C ARG A 29 -27.41 31.44 37.08
N PHE A 30 -27.14 32.68 36.70
CA PHE A 30 -25.78 33.12 36.40
C PHE A 30 -25.04 33.40 37.70
N LEU A 31 -23.96 32.65 37.94
CA LEU A 31 -23.17 32.75 39.17
C LEU A 31 -22.23 33.98 39.20
N ASN A 32 -22.38 34.91 38.26
CA ASN A 32 -21.61 36.16 38.12
C ASN A 32 -20.08 35.96 38.12
N TYR A 33 -19.59 34.86 37.53
CA TYR A 33 -18.16 34.68 37.24
C TYR A 33 -17.83 35.27 35.87
N ARG A 34 -16.63 35.85 35.74
CA ARG A 34 -16.10 36.25 34.43
C ARG A 34 -15.53 35.01 33.73
N ASP A 35 -15.74 34.94 32.42
CA ASP A 35 -15.16 33.90 31.57
C ASP A 35 -13.64 33.90 31.73
N SER A 36 -13.07 32.74 32.03
CA SER A 36 -11.63 32.55 32.17
C SER A 36 -11.09 32.01 30.85
N GLY A 37 -10.06 32.66 30.28
CA GLY A 37 -9.40 32.18 29.07
C GLY A 37 -8.64 30.86 29.28
N MET A 38 -7.96 30.40 28.22
CA MET A 38 -7.06 29.23 28.29
C MET A 38 -6.02 29.38 29.40
N VAL A 39 -5.65 28.29 30.07
CA VAL A 39 -4.67 28.27 31.18
C VAL A 39 -3.42 29.06 30.79
N GLY A 40 -3.05 30.05 31.61
CA GLY A 40 -1.91 30.96 31.36
C GLY A 40 -2.24 32.30 30.68
N TRP A 41 -3.49 32.56 30.27
CA TRP A 41 -3.90 33.86 29.71
C TRP A 41 -4.08 34.95 30.77
N GLU A 42 -3.90 36.22 30.39
CA GLU A 42 -3.95 37.37 31.33
C GLU A 42 -5.32 37.54 32.00
N ASP A 43 -6.43 37.23 31.29
CA ASP A 43 -7.78 37.23 31.86
C ASP A 43 -7.93 36.28 33.06
N ASN A 44 -7.11 35.24 33.12
CA ASN A 44 -7.10 34.31 34.25
C ASN A 44 -6.52 34.94 35.50
N ASN A 45 -5.84 36.09 35.45
CA ASN A 45 -5.34 36.80 36.63
C ASN A 45 -6.41 37.68 37.29
N HIS A 46 -7.59 37.85 36.68
CA HIS A 46 -8.64 38.68 37.26
C HIS A 46 -9.26 38.01 38.51
N PRO A 47 -9.42 38.70 39.66
CA PRO A 47 -9.88 38.10 40.93
C PRO A 47 -11.28 37.47 40.90
N SER A 48 -12.09 37.84 39.90
CA SER A 48 -13.45 37.32 39.67
C SER A 48 -13.52 36.30 38.52
N SER A 49 -12.39 35.89 37.94
CA SER A 49 -12.33 34.77 37.00
C SER A 49 -12.53 33.45 37.77
N LEU A 50 -13.08 32.44 37.11
CA LEU A 50 -13.21 31.11 37.72
C LEU A 50 -11.83 30.51 38.04
N PHE A 51 -10.80 30.86 37.26
CA PHE A 51 -9.44 30.34 37.43
C PHE A 51 -8.74 30.82 38.72
N GLN A 52 -9.08 32.00 39.24
CA GLN A 52 -8.59 32.49 40.54
C GLN A 52 -9.44 32.03 41.73
N ALA A 53 -10.48 31.22 41.50
CA ALA A 53 -11.27 30.69 42.61
C ALA A 53 -10.43 29.66 43.40
N PRO A 54 -10.26 29.82 44.73
CA PRO A 54 -9.60 28.83 45.56
C PRO A 54 -10.29 27.47 45.43
N GLU A 55 -9.52 26.39 45.29
CA GLU A 55 -10.01 25.04 44.95
C GLU A 55 -11.34 24.67 45.66
N GLY A 56 -12.35 24.37 44.84
CA GLY A 56 -13.63 23.72 45.20
C GLY A 56 -14.63 24.51 46.05
N ARG A 57 -14.19 25.32 47.03
CA ARG A 57 -15.09 25.83 48.08
C ARG A 57 -15.95 27.03 47.69
N ARG A 58 -15.52 27.88 46.74
CA ARG A 58 -16.30 29.08 46.36
C ARG A 58 -17.52 28.76 45.52
N MET A 59 -17.44 27.78 44.62
CA MET A 59 -18.59 27.37 43.80
C MET A 59 -19.68 26.78 44.71
N TRP A 60 -19.27 25.92 45.64
CA TRP A 60 -20.15 25.34 46.65
C TRP A 60 -20.83 26.38 47.54
N ASN A 61 -20.07 27.31 48.14
CA ASN A 61 -20.65 28.34 49.01
C ASN A 61 -21.63 29.27 48.27
N LYS A 62 -21.35 29.58 47.00
CA LYS A 62 -22.25 30.41 46.18
C LYS A 62 -23.50 29.66 45.74
N MET A 63 -23.40 28.35 45.51
CA MET A 63 -24.56 27.48 45.33
C MET A 63 -25.41 27.43 46.60
N VAL A 64 -24.79 27.29 47.78
CA VAL A 64 -25.48 27.32 49.09
C VAL A 64 -26.16 28.69 49.35
N GLU A 65 -25.49 29.82 49.08
CA GLU A 65 -26.09 31.16 49.20
C GLU A 65 -27.29 31.37 48.27
N LEU A 66 -27.28 30.72 47.10
CA LEU A 66 -28.39 30.73 46.14
C LEU A 66 -29.43 29.63 46.40
N ASP A 67 -29.28 28.89 47.51
CA ASP A 67 -30.10 27.74 47.93
C ASP A 67 -30.18 26.60 46.89
N LEU A 68 -29.12 26.48 46.07
CA LEU A 68 -28.90 25.41 45.12
C LEU A 68 -28.17 24.26 45.83
N ARG A 69 -28.89 23.43 46.58
CA ARG A 69 -28.29 22.21 47.16
C ARG A 69 -28.24 21.11 46.09
N PRO A 70 -27.07 20.49 45.81
CA PRO A 70 -27.08 19.27 45.02
C PRO A 70 -27.81 18.17 45.82
N PRO A 71 -28.65 17.35 45.17
CA PRO A 71 -29.46 16.36 45.87
C PRO A 71 -28.68 15.16 46.44
N PHE A 72 -27.35 15.18 46.38
CA PHE A 72 -26.49 14.08 46.79
C PHE A 72 -25.29 14.60 47.59
N SER A 73 -24.90 13.89 48.64
CA SER A 73 -23.73 14.17 49.47
C SER A 73 -22.51 13.37 49.02
N ALA A 74 -21.30 13.83 49.34
CA ALA A 74 -20.07 13.12 49.01
C ALA A 74 -19.91 11.76 49.72
N ASP A 75 -20.78 11.47 50.70
CA ASP A 75 -20.87 10.17 51.40
C ASP A 75 -21.95 9.25 50.81
N ASP A 76 -22.65 9.65 49.75
CA ASP A 76 -23.62 8.79 49.03
C ASP A 76 -22.89 7.79 48.10
N THR A 77 -22.16 6.85 48.71
CA THR A 77 -21.73 5.63 48.04
C THR A 77 -22.75 4.53 48.28
N GLU A 78 -23.82 4.45 47.47
CA GLU A 78 -24.62 3.22 47.40
C GLU A 78 -25.09 2.87 45.99
N ALA A 79 -25.05 1.56 45.74
CA ALA A 79 -25.60 0.87 44.61
C ALA A 79 -27.10 1.18 44.45
N LEU A 80 -27.52 1.49 43.22
CA LEU A 80 -28.91 1.74 42.90
C LEU A 80 -29.72 0.43 42.95
N GLY A 81 -30.34 0.18 44.10
CA GLY A 81 -31.44 -0.75 44.26
C GLY A 81 -32.64 -0.01 44.87
N THR A 82 -33.35 0.78 44.06
CA THR A 82 -34.62 1.37 44.50
C THR A 82 -35.69 0.27 44.56
N PRO A 83 -36.37 0.05 45.70
CA PRO A 83 -37.51 -0.87 45.77
C PRO A 83 -38.64 -0.41 44.82
N ASP A 84 -39.21 -1.34 44.05
CA ASP A 84 -40.20 -1.06 42.99
C ASP A 84 -41.47 -0.33 43.50
N ASP A 85 -41.76 -0.44 44.80
CA ASP A 85 -42.91 0.18 45.46
C ASP A 85 -42.79 1.70 45.67
N GLU A 86 -41.59 2.29 45.50
CA GLU A 86 -41.36 3.73 45.62
C GLU A 86 -41.32 4.48 44.26
N VAL A 87 -41.46 3.76 43.14
CA VAL A 87 -41.54 4.38 41.80
C VAL A 87 -42.94 4.97 41.58
N THR A 88 -43.14 6.23 41.97
CA THR A 88 -44.43 6.92 41.85
C THR A 88 -44.71 7.52 40.46
N THR A 89 -43.72 7.54 39.56
CA THR A 89 -43.90 8.02 38.17
C THR A 89 -43.00 7.24 37.23
N VAL A 90 -43.61 6.50 36.30
CA VAL A 90 -42.90 5.82 35.20
C VAL A 90 -42.91 6.72 33.97
N LEU A 91 -41.77 7.33 33.66
CA LEU A 91 -41.55 8.01 32.38
C LEU A 91 -41.32 6.95 31.29
N ASN A 92 -42.38 6.59 30.57
CA ASN A 92 -42.28 5.69 29.41
C ASN A 92 -41.64 6.43 28.22
N VAL A 93 -40.31 6.45 28.21
CA VAL A 93 -39.53 6.96 27.07
C VAL A 93 -39.52 6.01 25.87
N GLY A 94 -40.17 4.83 25.95
CA GLY A 94 -40.27 3.89 24.84
C GLY A 94 -40.89 4.51 23.60
N GLN A 95 -41.84 5.44 23.78
CA GLN A 95 -42.42 6.23 22.69
C GLN A 95 -41.38 7.18 22.05
N TYR A 96 -40.51 7.78 22.86
CA TYR A 96 -39.46 8.68 22.37
C TYR A 96 -38.31 7.90 21.73
N VAL A 97 -37.99 6.70 22.23
CA VAL A 97 -37.03 5.78 21.59
C VAL A 97 -37.55 5.35 20.23
N ALA A 98 -38.84 5.02 20.10
CA ALA A 98 -39.44 4.70 18.81
C ALA A 98 -39.34 5.88 17.83
N VAL A 99 -39.71 7.10 18.26
CA VAL A 99 -39.61 8.32 17.43
C VAL A 99 -38.16 8.65 17.06
N LYS A 100 -37.21 8.49 17.98
CA LYS A 100 -35.79 8.77 17.73
C LYS A 100 -35.17 7.71 16.83
N LYS A 101 -35.57 6.45 16.97
CA LYS A 101 -35.22 5.36 16.06
C LYS A 101 -35.82 5.59 14.68
N GLU A 102 -37.10 5.98 14.58
CA GLU A 102 -37.74 6.33 13.31
C GLU A 102 -37.10 7.56 12.66
N SER A 103 -36.70 8.57 13.44
CA SER A 103 -35.97 9.74 12.95
C SER A 103 -34.57 9.37 12.47
N LEU A 104 -33.88 8.46 13.15
CA LEU A 104 -32.59 7.91 12.72
C LEU A 104 -32.73 7.05 11.46
N GLU A 105 -33.78 6.23 11.36
CA GLU A 105 -34.10 5.45 10.14
C GLU A 105 -34.47 6.38 8.98
N ARG A 106 -35.24 7.45 9.23
CA ARG A 106 -35.53 8.49 8.22
C ARG A 106 -34.27 9.26 7.80
N HIS A 107 -33.31 9.48 8.69
CA HIS A 107 -32.00 10.03 8.32
C HIS A 107 -31.11 9.02 7.59
N ARG A 108 -31.18 7.72 7.91
CA ARG A 108 -30.51 6.67 7.11
C ARG A 108 -31.03 6.67 5.67
N THR A 109 -32.33 6.87 5.46
CA THR A 109 -32.91 6.99 4.11
C THR A 109 -32.54 8.29 3.37
N GLN A 110 -31.83 9.22 4.01
CA GLN A 110 -31.29 10.44 3.38
C GLN A 110 -29.82 10.31 2.99
N ILE A 111 -29.17 9.19 3.35
CA ILE A 111 -27.83 8.87 2.89
C ILE A 111 -27.98 8.22 1.51
N GLU A 112 -27.97 9.05 0.48
CA GLU A 112 -27.93 8.54 -0.88
C GLU A 112 -26.60 7.84 -1.13
N LYS A 113 -26.59 6.80 -1.97
CA LYS A 113 -25.38 6.07 -2.39
C LYS A 113 -24.29 6.98 -3.00
N ASP A 114 -24.70 8.15 -3.51
CA ASP A 114 -23.84 9.17 -4.11
C ASP A 114 -23.51 10.31 -3.13
N ASP A 115 -23.92 10.21 -1.87
CA ASP A 115 -23.51 11.13 -0.81
C ASP A 115 -21.99 11.03 -0.59
N PRO A 116 -21.22 12.12 -0.80
CA PRO A 116 -19.77 12.08 -0.69
C PRO A 116 -19.29 11.69 0.71
N VAL A 117 -20.05 12.01 1.75
CA VAL A 117 -19.68 11.68 3.13
C VAL A 117 -19.80 10.18 3.36
N SER A 118 -20.94 9.58 2.98
CA SER A 118 -21.13 8.14 3.08
C SER A 118 -20.11 7.35 2.27
N LEU A 119 -19.87 7.77 1.03
CA LEU A 119 -18.90 7.09 0.16
C LEU A 119 -17.50 7.08 0.77
N GLU A 120 -17.05 8.20 1.34
CA GLU A 120 -15.74 8.28 2.00
C GLU A 120 -15.69 7.45 3.30
N VAL A 121 -16.79 7.37 4.05
CA VAL A 121 -16.91 6.52 5.23
C VAL A 121 -16.82 5.05 4.85
N PHE A 122 -17.57 4.59 3.84
CA PHE A 122 -17.51 3.20 3.37
C PHE A 122 -16.17 2.85 2.75
N LYS A 123 -15.56 3.75 1.98
CA LYS A 123 -14.19 3.60 1.49
C LYS A 123 -13.22 3.32 2.64
N SER A 124 -13.22 4.19 3.66
CA SER A 124 -12.36 4.07 4.83
C SER A 124 -12.62 2.77 5.60
N MET A 125 -13.88 2.34 5.71
CA MET A 125 -14.24 1.08 6.36
C MET A 125 -13.69 -0.13 5.60
N PHE A 126 -13.85 -0.20 4.27
CA PHE A 126 -13.31 -1.31 3.47
C PHE A 126 -11.78 -1.33 3.44
N GLU A 127 -11.13 -0.17 3.36
CA GLU A 127 -9.68 -0.05 3.47
C GLU A 127 -9.20 -0.54 4.85
N SER A 128 -9.86 -0.13 5.93
CA SER A 128 -9.55 -0.59 7.29
C SER A 128 -9.68 -2.11 7.43
N VAL A 129 -10.69 -2.74 6.79
CA VAL A 129 -10.81 -4.20 6.76
C VAL A 129 -9.55 -4.82 6.15
N ALA A 130 -9.14 -4.35 4.97
CA ALA A 130 -7.96 -4.87 4.29
C ALA A 130 -6.67 -4.64 5.09
N GLU A 131 -6.53 -3.48 5.74
CA GLU A 131 -5.38 -3.15 6.60
C GLU A 131 -5.31 -4.04 7.83
N GLU A 132 -6.43 -4.26 8.54
CA GLU A 132 -6.49 -5.15 9.70
C GLU A 132 -6.15 -6.60 9.33
N MET A 133 -6.64 -7.07 8.18
CA MET A 133 -6.23 -8.35 7.61
C MET A 133 -4.71 -8.40 7.40
N GLY A 134 -4.12 -7.33 6.87
CA GLY A 134 -2.69 -7.23 6.62
C GLY A 134 -1.86 -7.24 7.90
N VAL A 135 -2.28 -6.50 8.93
CA VAL A 135 -1.63 -6.50 10.24
C VAL A 135 -1.67 -7.89 10.88
N ALA A 136 -2.81 -8.57 10.81
CA ALA A 136 -2.95 -9.94 11.31
C ALA A 136 -2.02 -10.91 10.57
N LEU A 137 -1.96 -10.83 9.24
CA LEU A 137 -1.07 -11.65 8.42
C LEU A 137 0.40 -11.41 8.78
N GLN A 138 0.83 -10.14 8.79
CA GLN A 138 2.21 -9.78 9.08
C GLN A 138 2.67 -10.28 10.46
N ARG A 139 1.82 -10.13 11.49
CA ARG A 139 2.17 -10.50 12.87
C ARG A 139 2.19 -12.00 13.13
N THR A 140 1.41 -12.77 12.36
CA THR A 140 1.25 -14.22 12.56
C THR A 140 2.04 -15.06 11.56
N ALA A 141 2.60 -14.45 10.52
CA ALA A 141 3.43 -15.13 9.54
C ALA A 141 4.73 -15.68 10.15
N TYR A 142 5.16 -16.80 9.60
CA TYR A 142 6.39 -17.49 9.99
C TYR A 142 7.56 -17.05 9.12
N SER A 143 7.33 -16.86 7.81
CA SER A 143 8.41 -16.49 6.91
C SER A 143 8.85 -15.02 7.11
N PRO A 144 10.17 -14.74 7.12
CA PRO A 144 10.68 -13.38 7.12
C PRO A 144 10.21 -12.56 5.91
N ASN A 145 9.84 -13.24 4.81
CA ASN A 145 9.34 -12.58 3.60
C ASN A 145 8.01 -11.84 3.85
N ILE A 146 7.07 -12.48 4.53
CA ILE A 146 5.80 -11.84 4.89
C ILE A 146 6.01 -10.91 6.09
N LYS A 147 6.68 -11.39 7.13
CA LYS A 147 6.80 -10.71 8.42
C LYS A 147 7.63 -9.42 8.37
N GLU A 148 8.82 -9.50 7.78
CA GLU A 148 9.79 -8.40 7.77
C GLU A 148 9.69 -7.59 6.47
N ARG A 149 9.64 -8.26 5.31
CA ARG A 149 9.68 -7.55 4.01
C ARG A 149 8.32 -7.07 3.52
N ARG A 150 7.23 -7.55 4.13
CA ARG A 150 5.84 -7.23 3.75
C ARG A 150 5.49 -7.58 2.30
N ASP A 151 6.01 -8.71 1.83
CA ASP A 151 5.67 -9.24 0.50
C ASP A 151 4.35 -10.04 0.57
N PHE A 152 3.25 -9.32 0.75
CA PHE A 152 1.89 -9.85 0.78
C PHE A 152 0.89 -8.74 0.45
N SER A 153 -0.34 -9.06 0.07
CA SER A 153 -1.45 -8.09 0.01
C SER A 153 -2.71 -8.70 0.61
N CYS A 154 -3.59 -7.85 1.12
CA CYS A 154 -4.94 -8.23 1.55
C CYS A 154 -5.94 -7.34 0.80
N ALA A 155 -7.07 -7.91 0.40
CA ALA A 155 -8.06 -7.22 -0.41
C ALA A 155 -9.48 -7.63 -0.04
N VAL A 156 -10.41 -6.69 -0.25
CA VAL A 156 -11.86 -6.88 -0.14
C VAL A 156 -12.44 -6.89 -1.55
N PHE A 157 -13.37 -7.82 -1.80
CA PHE A 157 -14.02 -8.01 -3.09
C PHE A 157 -15.53 -7.88 -2.96
N ASP A 158 -16.17 -7.39 -4.01
CA ASP A 158 -17.62 -7.48 -4.18
C ASP A 158 -18.06 -8.92 -4.54
N PRO A 159 -19.37 -9.23 -4.53
CA PRO A 159 -19.88 -10.56 -4.88
C PRO A 159 -19.52 -11.03 -6.30
N GLU A 160 -19.28 -10.10 -7.22
CA GLU A 160 -18.87 -10.36 -8.61
C GLU A 160 -17.36 -10.65 -8.73
N GLY A 161 -16.61 -10.49 -7.65
CA GLY A 161 -15.17 -10.71 -7.57
C GLY A 161 -14.34 -9.53 -8.05
N ASN A 162 -14.90 -8.32 -8.08
CA ASN A 162 -14.15 -7.10 -8.32
C ASN A 162 -13.51 -6.62 -7.02
N MET A 163 -12.22 -6.25 -7.10
CA MET A 163 -11.51 -5.69 -5.95
C MET A 163 -12.06 -4.30 -5.62
N VAL A 164 -12.56 -4.11 -4.40
CA VAL A 164 -13.14 -2.85 -3.88
C VAL A 164 -12.11 -2.06 -3.07
N ALA A 165 -11.30 -2.75 -2.27
CA ALA A 165 -10.25 -2.16 -1.45
C ALA A 165 -9.05 -3.12 -1.31
N GLN A 166 -7.85 -2.57 -1.14
CA GLN A 166 -6.63 -3.35 -0.95
C GLN A 166 -5.70 -2.64 0.05
N ALA A 167 -5.13 -3.40 0.99
CA ALA A 167 -4.02 -2.93 1.80
C ALA A 167 -2.77 -2.72 0.93
N ALA A 168 -2.18 -1.53 1.03
CA ALA A 168 -1.10 -1.07 0.16
C ALA A 168 0.23 -1.73 0.52
N HIS A 169 0.59 -2.81 -0.18
CA HIS A 169 1.87 -3.48 0.02
C HIS A 169 2.59 -3.78 -1.30
N VAL A 170 1.99 -4.49 -2.28
CA VAL A 170 2.69 -4.83 -3.54
C VAL A 170 1.82 -4.56 -4.79
N PRO A 171 2.24 -3.68 -5.72
CA PRO A 171 1.45 -3.32 -6.92
C PRO A 171 1.15 -4.49 -7.87
N VAL A 172 2.02 -5.50 -7.95
CA VAL A 172 1.79 -6.66 -8.82
C VAL A 172 0.51 -7.43 -8.49
N HIS A 173 0.00 -7.31 -7.27
CA HIS A 173 -1.22 -7.98 -6.83
C HIS A 173 -2.52 -7.31 -7.34
N LEU A 174 -2.46 -6.07 -7.83
CA LEU A 174 -3.64 -5.27 -8.21
C LEU A 174 -4.53 -5.95 -9.28
N GLY A 175 -3.93 -6.62 -10.27
CA GLY A 175 -4.61 -7.37 -11.32
C GLY A 175 -4.60 -8.90 -11.14
N ALA A 176 -3.80 -9.42 -10.20
CA ALA A 176 -3.71 -10.85 -9.89
C ALA A 176 -4.89 -11.38 -9.05
N CYS A 177 -5.68 -10.47 -8.50
CA CYS A 177 -6.77 -10.74 -7.57
C CYS A 177 -8.11 -11.06 -8.27
N ARG A 178 -8.19 -10.98 -9.61
CA ARG A 178 -9.31 -11.56 -10.37
C ARG A 178 -9.20 -13.10 -10.29
N PRO A 179 -10.31 -13.89 -10.31
CA PRO A 179 -10.24 -15.33 -10.47
C PRO A 179 -9.76 -15.71 -11.89
N LEU A 180 -8.51 -15.37 -12.19
CA LEU A 180 -7.80 -15.76 -13.38
C LEU A 180 -7.00 -17.01 -13.04
N ARG A 181 -7.08 -17.97 -13.95
CA ARG A 181 -6.55 -19.34 -13.83
C ARG A 181 -5.07 -19.30 -13.45
N ALA A 182 -4.76 -19.55 -12.17
CA ALA A 182 -3.38 -19.78 -11.75
C ALA A 182 -2.88 -21.09 -12.40
N PRO A 183 -1.71 -21.11 -13.05
CA PRO A 183 -1.28 -22.25 -13.86
C PRO A 183 -0.76 -23.45 -13.05
N SER A 184 -0.36 -23.28 -11.78
CA SER A 184 0.29 -24.37 -11.02
C SER A 184 -0.63 -25.14 -10.07
N PHE A 185 -1.69 -24.50 -9.56
CA PHE A 185 -2.75 -25.17 -8.81
C PHE A 185 -4.10 -24.60 -9.24
N PRO A 186 -5.06 -25.44 -9.67
CA PRO A 186 -6.43 -24.97 -9.80
C PRO A 186 -6.94 -24.49 -8.44
N PRO A 187 -7.94 -23.59 -8.39
CA PRO A 187 -8.58 -23.22 -7.12
C PRO A 187 -9.10 -24.47 -6.40
N ILE A 188 -8.46 -24.83 -5.28
CA ILE A 188 -8.82 -25.99 -4.45
C ILE A 188 -9.29 -25.48 -3.09
N LYS A 189 -10.35 -26.10 -2.57
CA LYS A 189 -10.92 -25.73 -1.27
C LYS A 189 -10.00 -26.17 -0.13
N LEU A 190 -9.31 -25.22 0.49
CA LEU A 190 -8.38 -25.45 1.62
C LEU A 190 -9.08 -25.72 2.96
N ALA A 191 -10.32 -25.23 3.15
CA ALA A 191 -11.07 -25.40 4.39
C ALA A 191 -12.57 -25.58 4.14
N ARG A 192 -13.26 -26.31 5.03
CA ARG A 192 -14.73 -26.45 5.04
C ARG A 192 -15.24 -26.42 6.48
N GLY A 193 -16.24 -25.58 6.76
CA GLY A 193 -16.82 -25.44 8.11
C GLY A 193 -15.79 -25.06 9.17
N GLY A 194 -14.88 -24.15 8.84
CA GLY A 194 -13.79 -23.73 9.74
C GLY A 194 -12.64 -24.74 9.92
N ARG A 195 -12.73 -25.95 9.35
CA ARG A 195 -11.72 -27.00 9.44
C ARG A 195 -10.86 -27.04 8.18
N LEU A 196 -9.54 -27.01 8.35
CA LEU A 196 -8.57 -27.16 7.27
C LEU A 196 -8.59 -28.59 6.70
N ASN A 197 -8.41 -28.70 5.39
CA ASN A 197 -8.20 -29.97 4.72
C ASN A 197 -6.74 -30.40 4.91
N HIS A 198 -6.50 -31.25 5.91
CA HIS A 198 -5.14 -31.68 6.26
C HIS A 198 -4.41 -32.38 5.12
N ASP A 199 -5.11 -33.16 4.29
CA ASP A 199 -4.48 -33.89 3.18
C ASP A 199 -3.93 -32.92 2.12
N VAL A 200 -4.69 -31.84 1.81
CA VAL A 200 -4.25 -30.80 0.88
C VAL A 200 -3.08 -30.01 1.46
N ILE A 201 -3.14 -29.65 2.75
CA ILE A 201 -2.04 -28.95 3.43
C ILE A 201 -0.77 -29.82 3.41
N GLN A 202 -0.89 -31.11 3.72
CA GLN A 202 0.25 -32.04 3.67
C GLN A 202 0.82 -32.17 2.26
N LEU A 203 -0.02 -32.24 1.22
CA LEU A 203 0.42 -32.27 -0.17
C LEU A 203 1.24 -31.01 -0.52
N ILE A 204 0.76 -29.83 -0.14
CA ILE A 204 1.48 -28.57 -0.37
C ILE A 204 2.81 -28.57 0.38
N CYS A 205 2.81 -28.94 1.66
CA CYS A 205 4.01 -28.93 2.50
C CYS A 205 5.05 -29.93 2.00
N ARG A 206 4.64 -31.13 1.55
CA ARG A 206 5.54 -32.17 1.03
C ARG A 206 6.28 -31.73 -0.24
N ASN A 207 5.70 -30.80 -1.00
CA ASN A 207 6.30 -30.20 -2.19
C ASN A 207 7.06 -28.89 -1.89
N SER A 208 7.30 -28.57 -0.61
CA SER A 208 8.04 -27.39 -0.17
C SER A 208 9.36 -27.79 0.48
N ARG A 209 10.41 -26.98 0.27
CA ARG A 209 11.71 -27.13 0.96
C ARG A 209 11.65 -26.68 2.43
N THR A 210 10.66 -25.85 2.78
CA THR A 210 10.42 -25.35 4.14
C THR A 210 8.98 -25.65 4.58
N PRO A 211 8.64 -26.93 4.86
CA PRO A 211 7.26 -27.36 5.11
C PRO A 211 6.64 -26.70 6.35
N ASP A 212 7.40 -26.49 7.42
CA ASP A 212 6.88 -25.89 8.66
C ASP A 212 6.58 -24.40 8.48
N GLU A 213 7.46 -23.67 7.80
CA GLU A 213 7.21 -22.28 7.40
C GLU A 213 5.97 -22.19 6.50
N ARG A 214 5.86 -23.07 5.50
CA ARG A 214 4.71 -23.10 4.60
C ARG A 214 3.40 -23.35 5.34
N LYS A 215 3.40 -24.27 6.30
CA LYS A 215 2.23 -24.57 7.14
C LYS A 215 1.88 -23.37 8.03
N GLY A 216 2.87 -22.73 8.64
CA GLY A 216 2.70 -21.53 9.45
C GLY A 216 2.10 -20.37 8.66
N ASP A 217 2.62 -20.09 7.47
CA ASP A 217 2.13 -19.03 6.60
C ASP A 217 0.71 -19.31 6.08
N LEU A 218 0.36 -20.56 5.76
CA LEU A 218 -1.02 -20.92 5.40
C LEU A 218 -1.99 -20.70 6.58
N ALA A 219 -1.55 -20.98 7.80
CA ALA A 219 -2.34 -20.69 9.01
C ALA A 219 -2.50 -19.17 9.21
N ALA A 220 -1.43 -18.39 9.01
CA ALA A 220 -1.45 -16.93 9.08
C ALA A 220 -2.39 -16.31 8.05
N GLN A 221 -2.36 -16.79 6.79
CA GLN A 221 -3.29 -16.37 5.74
C GLN A 221 -4.74 -16.71 6.10
N THR A 222 -4.99 -17.90 6.67
CA THR A 222 -6.33 -18.29 7.15
C THR A 222 -6.81 -17.37 8.28
N ALA A 223 -5.93 -17.03 9.23
CA ALA A 223 -6.26 -16.11 10.32
C ALA A 223 -6.57 -14.70 9.83
N SER A 224 -5.78 -14.19 8.88
CA SER A 224 -6.02 -12.91 8.21
C SER A 224 -7.37 -12.87 7.50
N ILE A 225 -7.73 -13.91 6.73
CA ILE A 225 -9.04 -14.01 6.07
C ILE A 225 -10.18 -14.02 7.10
N ARG A 226 -10.02 -14.68 8.25
CA ARG A 226 -11.04 -14.67 9.32
C ARG A 226 -11.25 -13.29 9.94
N VAL A 227 -10.19 -12.50 10.11
CA VAL A 227 -10.31 -11.10 10.54
C VAL A 227 -11.13 -10.31 9.53
N GLY A 228 -10.82 -10.47 8.24
CA GLY A 228 -11.58 -9.85 7.16
C GLY A 228 -13.06 -10.27 7.17
N GLU A 229 -13.32 -11.58 7.30
CA GLU A 229 -14.67 -12.13 7.41
C GLU A 229 -15.44 -11.51 8.59
N GLN A 230 -14.82 -11.42 9.76
CA GLN A 230 -15.44 -10.83 10.94
C GLN A 230 -15.77 -9.35 10.72
N ARG A 231 -14.83 -8.55 10.22
CA ARG A 231 -15.07 -7.12 9.96
C ARG A 231 -16.15 -6.89 8.91
N MET A 232 -16.16 -7.69 7.85
CA MET A 232 -17.22 -7.63 6.86
C MET A 232 -18.58 -7.98 7.46
N ARG A 233 -18.66 -8.99 8.33
CA ARG A 233 -19.91 -9.34 9.05
C ARG A 233 -20.40 -8.18 9.92
N GLU A 234 -19.50 -7.53 10.66
CA GLU A 234 -19.83 -6.36 11.49
C GLU A 234 -20.41 -5.21 10.64
N LEU A 235 -19.86 -4.97 9.44
CA LEU A 235 -20.40 -3.99 8.49
C LEU A 235 -21.80 -4.39 8.00
N PHE A 236 -21.98 -5.64 7.59
CA PHE A 236 -23.28 -6.14 7.13
C PHE A 236 -24.35 -6.13 8.23
N GLU A 237 -23.99 -6.42 9.48
CA GLU A 237 -24.91 -6.37 10.62
C GLU A 237 -25.32 -4.92 10.95
N ARG A 238 -24.40 -3.97 10.81
CA ARG A 238 -24.63 -2.57 11.12
C ARG A 238 -25.41 -1.82 10.04
N TYR A 239 -25.01 -1.98 8.78
CA TYR A 239 -25.54 -1.22 7.64
C TYR A 239 -26.51 -2.03 6.78
N GLY A 240 -26.47 -3.37 6.83
CA GLY A 240 -27.27 -4.23 5.99
C GLY A 240 -26.56 -4.59 4.68
N THR A 241 -26.96 -5.74 4.11
CA THR A 241 -26.31 -6.31 2.92
C THR A 241 -26.48 -5.44 1.68
N GLU A 242 -27.68 -4.92 1.46
CA GLU A 242 -28.01 -4.10 0.29
C GLU A 242 -27.19 -2.81 0.30
N GLU A 243 -27.30 -2.01 1.37
CA GLU A 243 -26.57 -0.76 1.55
C GLU A 243 -25.05 -0.96 1.41
N THR A 244 -24.48 -1.99 2.04
CA THR A 244 -23.04 -2.28 1.94
C THR A 244 -22.62 -2.63 0.51
N SER A 245 -23.42 -3.42 -0.20
CA SER A 245 -23.10 -3.83 -1.59
C SER A 245 -23.27 -2.68 -2.58
N GLU A 246 -24.28 -1.82 -2.38
CA GLU A 246 -24.44 -0.60 -3.17
C GLU A 246 -23.24 0.34 -3.03
N HIS A 247 -22.71 0.50 -1.82
CA HIS A 247 -21.50 1.31 -1.60
C HIS A 247 -20.25 0.67 -2.23
N MET A 248 -20.13 -0.66 -2.27
CA MET A 248 -19.06 -1.32 -3.04
C MET A 248 -19.14 -0.95 -4.52
N ALA A 249 -20.34 -1.02 -5.12
CA ALA A 249 -20.55 -0.65 -6.51
C ALA A 249 -20.28 0.85 -6.75
N ALA A 250 -20.77 1.72 -5.86
CA ALA A 250 -20.55 3.16 -5.94
C ALA A 250 -19.06 3.54 -5.87
N LEU A 251 -18.25 2.83 -5.09
CA LEU A 251 -16.79 3.02 -5.03
C LEU A 251 -16.09 2.64 -6.33
N LEU A 252 -16.53 1.57 -6.99
CA LEU A 252 -16.02 1.18 -8.31
C LEU A 252 -16.41 2.24 -9.36
N ASP A 253 -17.67 2.70 -9.35
CA ASP A 253 -18.16 3.75 -10.25
C ASP A 253 -17.41 5.07 -10.04
N TYR A 254 -17.16 5.45 -8.78
CA TYR A 254 -16.37 6.63 -8.45
C TYR A 254 -14.94 6.54 -8.98
N SER A 255 -14.30 5.38 -8.82
CA SER A 255 -12.93 5.16 -9.28
C SER A 255 -12.82 5.18 -10.81
N GLU A 256 -13.84 4.67 -11.51
CA GLU A 256 -13.98 4.84 -12.95
C GLU A 256 -14.07 6.33 -13.34
N ARG A 257 -14.94 7.11 -12.69
CA ARG A 257 -15.10 8.55 -12.99
C ARG A 257 -13.79 9.33 -12.81
N VAL A 258 -13.07 9.08 -11.71
CA VAL A 258 -11.78 9.73 -11.43
C VAL A 258 -10.73 9.33 -12.48
N THR A 259 -10.72 8.07 -12.88
CA THR A 259 -9.81 7.57 -13.92
C THR A 259 -10.11 8.19 -15.28
N ARG A 260 -11.38 8.20 -15.71
CA ARG A 260 -11.82 8.86 -16.95
C ARG A 260 -11.43 10.34 -16.96
N GLN A 261 -11.59 11.05 -15.84
CA GLN A 261 -11.18 12.44 -15.73
C GLN A 261 -9.67 12.61 -15.90
N THR A 262 -8.86 11.72 -15.31
CA THR A 262 -7.40 11.74 -15.46
C THR A 262 -6.97 11.43 -16.89
N ILE A 263 -7.67 10.53 -17.58
CA ILE A 263 -7.39 10.21 -18.99
C ILE A 263 -7.61 11.43 -19.88
N ARG A 264 -8.65 12.26 -19.62
CA ARG A 264 -8.91 13.49 -20.38
C ARG A 264 -7.80 14.53 -20.29
N ASP A 265 -6.99 14.48 -19.23
CA ASP A 265 -5.84 15.38 -19.06
C ASP A 265 -4.64 14.94 -19.92
N ILE A 266 -4.70 13.72 -20.48
CA ILE A 266 -3.70 13.20 -21.42
C ILE A 266 -4.10 13.63 -22.83
N PRO A 267 -3.20 14.27 -23.61
CA PRO A 267 -3.53 14.65 -24.98
C PRO A 267 -3.94 13.45 -25.83
N ASP A 268 -5.06 13.58 -26.56
CA ASP A 268 -5.50 12.59 -27.55
C ASP A 268 -4.38 12.33 -28.56
N GLY A 269 -4.14 11.06 -28.85
CA GLY A 269 -3.05 10.66 -29.73
C GLY A 269 -2.64 9.21 -29.56
N THR A 270 -1.65 8.80 -30.36
CA THR A 270 -1.07 7.46 -30.32
C THR A 270 0.40 7.55 -29.98
N TYR A 271 0.81 6.87 -28.91
CA TYR A 271 2.15 6.90 -28.35
C TYR A 271 2.71 5.47 -28.30
N SER A 272 3.86 5.24 -28.91
CA SER A 272 4.46 3.90 -28.98
C SER A 272 5.88 3.86 -28.42
N VAL A 273 6.19 2.81 -27.68
CA VAL A 273 7.55 2.52 -27.20
C VAL A 273 7.88 1.04 -27.36
N LEU A 274 9.15 0.79 -27.65
CA LEU A 274 9.77 -0.52 -27.69
C LEU A 274 10.99 -0.50 -26.76
N ASP A 275 11.02 -1.42 -25.81
CA ASP A 275 12.20 -1.69 -24.98
C ASP A 275 12.44 -3.21 -24.92
N TYR A 276 13.53 -3.62 -24.28
CA TYR A 276 14.03 -4.99 -24.31
C TYR A 276 14.36 -5.49 -22.91
N MET A 277 13.95 -6.72 -22.62
CA MET A 277 14.63 -7.53 -21.61
C MET A 277 16.01 -7.91 -22.15
N ASP A 278 16.99 -8.06 -21.27
CA ASP A 278 18.36 -8.40 -21.65
C ASP A 278 18.43 -9.78 -22.34
N ASP A 279 17.69 -10.75 -21.81
CA ASP A 279 17.56 -12.13 -22.31
C ASP A 279 16.43 -12.90 -21.59
N ASP A 280 16.26 -14.19 -21.91
CA ASP A 280 15.32 -15.10 -21.23
C ASP A 280 15.99 -16.08 -20.24
N GLY A 281 17.30 -15.96 -20.01
CA GLY A 281 18.09 -16.83 -19.13
C GLY A 281 18.47 -18.18 -19.74
N LEU A 282 18.09 -18.46 -20.99
CA LEU A 282 18.51 -19.65 -21.74
C LEU A 282 19.28 -19.26 -23.01
N THR A 283 18.90 -18.16 -23.62
CA THR A 283 19.53 -17.55 -24.78
C THR A 283 20.18 -16.23 -24.38
N GLN A 284 21.04 -15.66 -25.24
CA GLN A 284 21.61 -14.32 -25.05
C GLN A 284 20.89 -13.27 -25.92
N GLU A 285 19.75 -13.63 -26.50
CA GLU A 285 18.97 -12.78 -27.39
C GLU A 285 18.09 -11.82 -26.59
N PRO A 286 18.08 -10.53 -26.93
CA PRO A 286 17.20 -9.58 -26.27
C PRO A 286 15.74 -9.85 -26.60
N VAL A 287 14.87 -9.63 -25.63
CA VAL A 287 13.44 -9.96 -25.76
C VAL A 287 12.64 -8.66 -25.85
N PRO A 288 12.08 -8.32 -27.03
CA PRO A 288 11.35 -7.07 -27.22
C PRO A 288 10.00 -7.06 -26.48
N ILE A 289 9.68 -5.93 -25.86
CA ILE A 289 8.36 -5.58 -25.33
C ILE A 289 7.94 -4.27 -25.96
N LYS A 290 6.83 -4.29 -26.69
CA LYS A 290 6.28 -3.13 -27.38
C LYS A 290 4.92 -2.80 -26.80
N VAL A 291 4.67 -1.52 -26.59
CA VAL A 291 3.33 -1.01 -26.31
C VAL A 291 3.00 0.15 -27.23
N THR A 292 1.73 0.21 -27.63
CA THR A 292 1.11 1.36 -28.29
C THR A 292 -0.08 1.77 -27.44
N ILE A 293 -0.07 3.00 -26.94
CA ILE A 293 -1.17 3.58 -26.18
C ILE A 293 -1.90 4.56 -27.09
N THR A 294 -3.20 4.37 -27.29
CA THR A 294 -4.06 5.35 -27.95
C THR A 294 -5.01 5.95 -26.93
N VAL A 295 -4.98 7.28 -26.80
CA VAL A 295 -5.91 8.05 -25.96
C VAL A 295 -6.93 8.73 -26.86
N SER A 296 -8.21 8.56 -26.53
CA SER A 296 -9.33 9.16 -27.25
C SER A 296 -10.41 9.58 -26.27
N GLY A 297 -10.46 10.87 -25.95
CA GLY A 297 -11.44 11.44 -25.04
C GLY A 297 -11.18 11.02 -23.59
N ASP A 298 -11.95 10.04 -23.08
CA ASP A 298 -11.81 9.54 -21.71
C ASP A 298 -11.51 8.03 -21.62
N GLU A 299 -11.11 7.43 -22.75
CA GLU A 299 -10.71 6.03 -22.85
C GLU A 299 -9.26 5.89 -23.32
N MET A 300 -8.65 4.77 -22.93
CA MET A 300 -7.27 4.44 -23.25
C MET A 300 -7.15 3.00 -23.76
N ASP A 301 -6.77 2.85 -25.03
CA ASP A 301 -6.40 1.57 -25.63
C ASP A 301 -4.91 1.29 -25.41
N ILE A 302 -4.58 0.15 -24.79
CA ILE A 302 -3.22 -0.29 -24.49
C ILE A 302 -2.94 -1.58 -25.26
N ASP A 303 -2.22 -1.47 -26.37
CA ASP A 303 -1.94 -2.56 -27.29
C ASP A 303 -0.50 -3.06 -27.19
N PHE A 304 -0.32 -4.32 -26.79
CA PHE A 304 0.99 -4.99 -26.71
C PHE A 304 1.39 -5.74 -27.99
N THR A 305 0.67 -5.53 -29.10
CA THR A 305 1.01 -6.12 -30.40
C THR A 305 2.43 -5.71 -30.83
N GLY A 306 3.23 -6.72 -31.21
CA GLY A 306 4.65 -6.57 -31.52
C GLY A 306 5.59 -6.89 -30.35
N THR A 307 5.06 -7.17 -29.16
CA THR A 307 5.82 -7.82 -28.09
C THR A 307 6.24 -9.23 -28.51
N SER A 308 7.40 -9.68 -28.02
CA SER A 308 7.94 -11.01 -28.29
C SER A 308 6.90 -12.11 -28.06
N PRO A 309 6.93 -13.20 -28.85
CA PRO A 309 6.31 -14.47 -28.46
C PRO A 309 6.80 -14.91 -27.08
N GLN A 310 5.99 -15.71 -26.39
CA GLN A 310 6.37 -16.37 -25.15
C GLN A 310 7.72 -17.10 -25.30
N ARG A 311 8.58 -17.01 -24.29
CA ARG A 311 9.94 -17.55 -24.29
C ARG A 311 10.01 -18.89 -23.55
N PRO A 312 10.98 -19.76 -23.88
CA PRO A 312 11.21 -20.99 -23.13
C PRO A 312 11.69 -20.72 -21.70
N GLY A 313 12.44 -19.64 -21.48
CA GLY A 313 12.83 -19.17 -20.16
C GLY A 313 11.64 -18.75 -19.28
N CYS A 314 11.88 -18.51 -17.99
CA CYS A 314 10.81 -18.28 -17.01
C CYS A 314 10.32 -16.82 -16.91
N ILE A 315 10.68 -15.96 -17.87
CA ILE A 315 10.37 -14.52 -17.89
C ILE A 315 8.96 -14.21 -18.43
N ASN A 316 8.11 -15.20 -18.68
CA ASN A 316 6.79 -14.93 -19.24
C ASN A 316 5.87 -14.32 -18.18
N ALA A 317 5.21 -13.20 -18.47
CA ALA A 317 4.29 -12.52 -17.56
C ALA A 317 2.85 -12.94 -17.86
N PRO A 318 2.14 -13.64 -16.94
CA PRO A 318 0.72 -13.91 -17.08
C PRO A 318 -0.07 -12.63 -17.35
N VAL A 319 -1.17 -12.72 -18.10
CA VAL A 319 -2.00 -11.54 -18.44
C VAL A 319 -2.42 -10.73 -17.21
N ALA A 320 -2.62 -11.39 -16.06
CA ALA A 320 -2.94 -10.72 -14.81
C ALA A 320 -1.85 -9.74 -14.36
N VAL A 321 -0.57 -10.06 -14.58
CA VAL A 321 0.58 -9.18 -14.31
C VAL A 321 0.58 -7.99 -15.25
N THR A 322 0.29 -8.23 -16.53
CA THR A 322 0.20 -7.18 -17.56
C THR A 322 -0.89 -6.18 -17.18
N VAL A 323 -2.07 -6.67 -16.76
CA VAL A 323 -3.16 -5.83 -16.26
C VAL A 323 -2.75 -5.08 -14.98
N SER A 324 -2.05 -5.73 -14.04
CA SER A 324 -1.52 -5.06 -12.84
C SER A 324 -0.59 -3.89 -13.19
N ALA A 325 0.30 -4.08 -14.17
CA ALA A 325 1.24 -3.04 -14.60
C ALA A 325 0.50 -1.86 -15.25
N CYS A 326 -0.50 -2.11 -16.10
CA CYS A 326 -1.35 -1.05 -16.66
C CYS A 326 -2.07 -0.27 -15.56
N LEU A 327 -2.70 -0.97 -14.61
CA LEU A 327 -3.40 -0.35 -13.49
C LEU A 327 -2.45 0.47 -12.60
N TYR A 328 -1.25 -0.06 -12.34
CA TYR A 328 -0.23 0.65 -11.57
C TYR A 328 0.18 1.97 -12.25
N VAL A 329 0.44 1.96 -13.55
CA VAL A 329 0.84 3.17 -14.30
C VAL A 329 -0.27 4.22 -14.29
N VAL A 330 -1.51 3.82 -14.57
CA VAL A 330 -2.66 4.73 -14.50
C VAL A 330 -2.82 5.28 -13.08
N ARG A 331 -2.67 4.45 -12.06
CA ARG A 331 -2.73 4.88 -10.66
C ARG A 331 -1.64 5.89 -10.30
N CYS A 332 -0.45 5.80 -10.88
CA CYS A 332 0.59 6.81 -10.67
C CYS A 332 0.24 8.18 -11.26
N LEU A 333 -0.70 8.25 -12.20
CA LEU A 333 -1.22 9.51 -12.73
C LEU A 333 -2.41 10.05 -11.94
N LEU A 334 -3.15 9.17 -11.26
CA LEU A 334 -4.28 9.56 -10.41
C LEU A 334 -3.80 10.40 -9.21
N GLN A 335 -4.66 11.31 -8.75
CA GLN A 335 -4.43 12.04 -7.50
C GLN A 335 -4.39 11.07 -6.30
N ALA A 336 -3.64 11.44 -5.26
CA ALA A 336 -3.34 10.57 -4.11
C ALA A 336 -4.58 10.00 -3.38
N GLN A 337 -5.75 10.60 -3.53
CA GLN A 337 -7.00 10.17 -2.89
C GLN A 337 -7.87 9.21 -3.73
N ALA A 338 -7.46 8.89 -4.97
CA ALA A 338 -8.20 7.96 -5.81
C ALA A 338 -8.17 6.53 -5.24
N PRO A 339 -9.31 5.85 -5.09
CA PRO A 339 -9.34 4.50 -4.55
C PRO A 339 -8.58 3.49 -5.42
N ALA A 340 -7.91 2.57 -4.75
CA ALA A 340 -7.05 1.55 -5.34
C ALA A 340 -7.82 0.31 -5.79
N ASN A 341 -8.78 0.45 -6.69
CA ASN A 341 -9.74 -0.61 -6.95
C ASN A 341 -9.97 -0.90 -8.44
N GLN A 342 -10.78 -1.91 -8.73
CA GLN A 342 -10.97 -2.40 -10.09
C GLN A 342 -11.78 -1.44 -10.99
N GLY A 343 -12.45 -0.44 -10.41
CA GLY A 343 -13.15 0.60 -11.17
C GLY A 343 -12.21 1.36 -12.11
N CYS A 344 -10.95 1.53 -11.72
CA CYS A 344 -9.92 2.19 -12.55
C CYS A 344 -9.57 1.43 -13.84
N LEU A 345 -9.96 0.16 -13.98
CA LEU A 345 -9.73 -0.62 -15.20
C LEU A 345 -10.83 -0.42 -16.26
N ARG A 346 -12.02 0.05 -15.87
CA ARG A 346 -13.18 0.13 -16.76
C ARG A 346 -12.97 1.02 -18.00
N PRO A 347 -12.23 2.15 -17.95
CA PRO A 347 -11.95 2.95 -19.15
C PRO A 347 -10.70 2.48 -19.93
N LEU A 348 -10.10 1.35 -19.56
CA LEU A 348 -8.87 0.83 -20.17
C LEU A 348 -9.16 -0.40 -21.02
N HIS A 349 -8.78 -0.35 -22.30
CA HIS A 349 -8.90 -1.48 -23.23
C HIS A 349 -7.52 -2.11 -23.44
N ILE A 350 -7.24 -3.22 -22.75
CA ILE A 350 -5.92 -3.85 -22.76
C ILE A 350 -5.91 -5.03 -23.75
N ASN A 351 -5.14 -4.88 -24.84
CA ASN A 351 -4.88 -5.96 -25.79
C ASN A 351 -3.50 -6.59 -25.55
N ALA A 352 -3.49 -7.80 -24.99
CA ALA A 352 -2.29 -8.61 -24.82
C ALA A 352 -2.44 -9.92 -25.63
N PRO A 353 -1.79 -10.04 -26.81
CA PRO A 353 -1.98 -11.20 -27.68
C PRO A 353 -1.64 -12.53 -27.00
N GLU A 354 -2.53 -13.52 -27.08
CA GLU A 354 -2.29 -14.86 -26.50
C GLU A 354 -1.05 -15.51 -27.12
N GLY A 355 -0.23 -16.15 -26.28
CA GLY A 355 1.05 -16.73 -26.70
C GLY A 355 2.19 -15.72 -26.82
N SER A 356 1.97 -14.46 -26.47
CA SER A 356 3.03 -13.46 -26.29
C SER A 356 3.71 -13.59 -24.93
N LEU A 357 4.84 -12.90 -24.75
CA LEU A 357 5.57 -12.80 -23.48
C LEU A 357 4.67 -12.27 -22.34
N VAL A 358 3.70 -11.41 -22.66
CA VAL A 358 2.82 -10.70 -21.72
C VAL A 358 1.42 -11.32 -21.61
N ASN A 359 1.18 -12.42 -22.31
CA ASN A 359 0.01 -13.28 -22.17
C ASN A 359 0.35 -14.71 -22.62
N PRO A 360 1.22 -15.41 -21.88
CA PRO A 360 1.70 -16.73 -22.24
C PRO A 360 0.64 -17.80 -22.00
N GLN A 361 0.78 -18.90 -22.72
CA GLN A 361 -0.01 -20.09 -22.47
C GLN A 361 0.41 -20.77 -21.14
N PRO A 362 -0.50 -21.48 -20.44
CA PRO A 362 -0.30 -21.96 -19.06
C PRO A 362 0.93 -22.85 -18.83
N GLN A 363 1.44 -23.52 -19.86
CA GLN A 363 2.58 -24.42 -19.80
C GLN A 363 3.95 -23.72 -19.73
N ARG A 364 4.00 -22.40 -19.84
CA ARG A 364 5.24 -21.63 -19.82
C ARG A 364 5.66 -21.27 -18.40
N GLY A 365 6.97 -21.17 -18.19
CA GLY A 365 7.53 -20.70 -16.92
C GLY A 365 7.27 -19.21 -16.72
N VAL A 366 6.73 -18.86 -15.56
CA VAL A 366 6.28 -17.49 -15.23
C VAL A 366 6.94 -16.89 -14.00
N ALA A 367 7.90 -17.60 -13.39
CA ALA A 367 8.52 -17.19 -12.14
C ALA A 367 9.16 -15.80 -12.19
N ALA A 368 9.80 -15.45 -13.31
CA ALA A 368 10.41 -14.14 -13.51
C ALA A 368 9.45 -13.11 -14.16
N GLY A 369 8.26 -13.53 -14.59
CA GLY A 369 7.26 -12.66 -15.21
C GLY A 369 6.71 -11.61 -14.26
N ASN A 370 6.37 -12.02 -13.04
CA ASN A 370 5.85 -11.13 -11.99
C ASN A 370 6.90 -10.13 -11.50
N VAL A 371 8.18 -10.47 -11.64
CA VAL A 371 9.27 -9.71 -11.03
C VAL A 371 10.06 -8.89 -12.05
N GLU A 372 10.63 -9.47 -13.09
CA GLU A 372 11.48 -8.73 -14.02
C GLU A 372 10.68 -8.18 -15.21
N THR A 373 9.86 -9.02 -15.84
CA THR A 373 9.08 -8.61 -17.02
C THR A 373 8.05 -7.55 -16.68
N SER A 374 7.44 -7.62 -15.48
CA SER A 374 6.52 -6.60 -14.99
C SER A 374 7.17 -5.21 -14.87
N GLN A 375 8.45 -5.14 -14.47
CA GLN A 375 9.20 -3.89 -14.46
C GLN A 375 9.34 -3.34 -15.88
N ARG A 376 9.66 -4.20 -16.85
CA ARG A 376 9.82 -3.76 -18.24
C ARG A 376 8.50 -3.37 -18.91
N ILE A 377 7.40 -4.05 -18.60
CA ILE A 377 6.05 -3.63 -19.03
C ILE A 377 5.76 -2.21 -18.49
N THR A 378 6.11 -1.96 -17.23
CA THR A 378 5.94 -0.64 -16.60
C THR A 378 6.82 0.43 -17.26
N ASP A 379 8.08 0.12 -17.55
CA ASP A 379 9.01 1.02 -18.24
C ASP A 379 8.49 1.44 -19.62
N VAL A 380 7.97 0.49 -20.44
CA VAL A 380 7.45 0.83 -21.77
C VAL A 380 6.15 1.64 -21.71
N LEU A 381 5.29 1.37 -20.73
CA LEU A 381 4.06 2.13 -20.50
C LEU A 381 4.39 3.58 -20.12
N PHE A 382 5.29 3.79 -19.16
CA PHE A 382 5.75 5.14 -18.82
C PHE A 382 6.49 5.80 -19.98
N GLY A 383 7.31 5.06 -20.74
CA GLY A 383 7.98 5.61 -21.92
C GLY A 383 7.00 6.10 -22.99
N ALA A 384 5.88 5.39 -23.21
CA ALA A 384 4.84 5.84 -24.13
C ALA A 384 4.15 7.10 -23.59
N LEU A 385 3.75 7.10 -22.32
CA LEU A 385 3.10 8.25 -21.70
C LEU A 385 4.03 9.47 -21.55
N ALA A 386 5.35 9.28 -21.47
CA ALA A 386 6.31 10.38 -21.43
C ALA A 386 6.31 11.22 -22.72
N GLN A 387 5.86 10.65 -23.84
CA GLN A 387 5.66 11.40 -25.09
C GLN A 387 4.46 12.35 -24.99
N ALA A 388 3.42 11.97 -24.23
CA ALA A 388 2.20 12.75 -24.03
C ALA A 388 2.32 13.73 -22.85
N LEU A 389 3.00 13.32 -21.77
CA LEU A 389 3.10 14.02 -20.49
C LEU A 389 4.57 14.20 -20.04
N PRO A 390 5.44 14.82 -20.85
CA PRO A 390 6.87 14.94 -20.57
C PRO A 390 7.20 15.68 -19.26
N GLN A 391 6.29 16.54 -18.80
CA GLN A 391 6.38 17.31 -17.56
C GLN A 391 5.91 16.56 -16.32
N VAL A 392 5.33 15.36 -16.47
CA VAL A 392 4.79 14.54 -15.36
C VAL A 392 5.62 13.27 -15.19
N ILE A 393 5.98 12.62 -16.29
CA ILE A 393 6.62 11.30 -16.24
C ILE A 393 8.11 11.43 -15.88
N PRO A 394 8.59 10.73 -14.84
CA PRO A 394 10.02 10.69 -14.52
C PRO A 394 10.83 9.94 -15.60
N ALA A 395 12.14 10.14 -15.59
CA ALA A 395 13.07 9.27 -16.31
C ALA A 395 12.97 7.81 -15.84
N ALA A 396 13.58 6.87 -16.56
CA ALA A 396 13.49 5.46 -16.19
C ALA A 396 14.20 5.18 -14.85
N SER A 397 13.53 4.42 -13.99
CA SER A 397 14.14 3.87 -12.76
C SER A 397 15.03 2.66 -13.09
N GLN A 398 15.60 2.02 -12.07
CA GLN A 398 16.48 0.86 -12.22
C GLN A 398 15.95 -0.30 -13.09
N GLY A 399 14.65 -0.41 -13.35
CA GLY A 399 14.07 -1.35 -14.33
C GLY A 399 14.27 -2.84 -14.02
N THR A 400 14.51 -3.20 -12.76
CA THR A 400 14.72 -4.57 -12.26
C THR A 400 14.36 -4.65 -10.78
N MET A 401 14.03 -5.85 -10.27
CA MET A 401 13.90 -6.07 -8.82
C MET A 401 15.18 -6.63 -8.19
N ASN A 402 16.18 -6.99 -9.00
CA ASN A 402 17.44 -7.62 -8.58
C ASN A 402 17.21 -8.84 -7.66
N ASN A 403 16.44 -9.82 -8.14
CA ASN A 403 16.08 -10.98 -7.34
C ASN A 403 17.28 -11.88 -7.06
N MET A 404 17.45 -12.23 -5.79
CA MET A 404 18.40 -13.19 -5.29
C MET A 404 17.68 -14.24 -4.46
N ILE A 405 17.71 -15.50 -4.91
CA ILE A 405 17.15 -16.64 -4.19
C ILE A 405 18.32 -17.52 -3.77
N ILE A 406 18.36 -17.90 -2.49
CA ILE A 406 19.39 -18.78 -1.94
C ILE A 406 18.70 -19.99 -1.33
N GLY A 407 19.07 -21.19 -1.77
CA GLY A 407 18.65 -22.45 -1.16
C GLY A 407 19.84 -23.18 -0.57
N GLY A 408 19.72 -23.66 0.66
CA GLY A 408 20.82 -24.35 1.31
C GLY A 408 20.39 -25.13 2.55
N HIS A 409 21.39 -25.59 3.30
CA HIS A 409 21.22 -26.24 4.59
C HIS A 409 21.97 -25.42 5.65
N ASP A 410 21.30 -25.12 6.77
CA ASP A 410 21.91 -24.47 7.93
C ASP A 410 22.57 -25.55 8.79
N PRO A 411 23.92 -25.61 8.86
CA PRO A 411 24.62 -26.66 9.61
C PRO A 411 24.51 -26.47 11.13
N VAL A 412 24.24 -25.25 11.61
CA VAL A 412 24.12 -24.96 13.05
C VAL A 412 22.74 -25.38 13.57
N ARG A 413 21.71 -25.11 12.78
CA ARG A 413 20.31 -25.43 13.14
C ARG A 413 19.82 -26.76 12.61
N ASP A 414 20.65 -27.44 11.82
CA ASP A 414 20.37 -28.72 11.16
C ASP A 414 19.02 -28.72 10.42
N LYS A 415 18.82 -27.72 9.55
CA LYS A 415 17.59 -27.58 8.77
C LYS A 415 17.83 -26.99 7.37
N PRO A 416 17.01 -27.37 6.37
CA PRO A 416 17.00 -26.67 5.09
C PRO A 416 16.48 -25.24 5.26
N TYR A 417 16.95 -24.33 4.39
CA TYR A 417 16.43 -22.97 4.33
C TYR A 417 16.29 -22.49 2.88
N VAL A 418 15.39 -21.52 2.69
CA VAL A 418 15.28 -20.74 1.45
C VAL A 418 15.22 -19.27 1.83
N TYR A 419 16.15 -18.50 1.31
CA TYR A 419 16.16 -17.05 1.42
C TYR A 419 15.79 -16.43 0.07
N TYR A 420 14.99 -15.36 0.11
CA TYR A 420 14.56 -14.63 -1.08
C TYR A 420 14.67 -13.13 -0.85
N GLU A 421 15.26 -12.45 -1.82
CA GLU A 421 15.40 -11.01 -1.78
C GLU A 421 15.30 -10.29 -3.12
N THR A 422 14.41 -9.29 -3.16
CA THR A 422 14.46 -8.14 -4.06
C THR A 422 15.36 -7.05 -3.46
N ILE A 423 16.21 -6.44 -4.29
CA ILE A 423 17.18 -5.42 -3.88
C ILE A 423 16.86 -4.10 -4.58
N ALA A 424 16.69 -3.05 -3.78
CA ALA A 424 16.37 -1.69 -4.23
C ALA A 424 17.50 -1.07 -5.07
N GLY A 425 17.20 -0.01 -5.82
CA GLY A 425 18.18 0.68 -6.67
C GLY A 425 17.81 2.14 -6.91
N GLY A 426 18.20 2.67 -8.07
CA GLY A 426 17.89 4.06 -8.42
C GLY A 426 16.44 4.28 -8.83
N MET A 427 15.81 5.35 -8.35
CA MET A 427 14.58 5.91 -8.92
C MET A 427 14.91 6.97 -9.97
N GLY A 428 14.15 6.98 -11.08
CA GLY A 428 14.28 7.98 -12.13
C GLY A 428 14.18 9.42 -11.62
N ALA A 429 15.00 10.30 -12.20
CA ALA A 429 14.89 11.73 -11.97
C ALA A 429 13.50 12.24 -12.40
N ARG A 430 12.91 13.13 -11.62
CA ARG A 430 11.61 13.73 -11.91
C ARG A 430 11.80 15.06 -12.65
N PRO A 431 10.78 15.54 -13.36
CA PRO A 431 10.83 16.83 -14.05
C PRO A 431 11.12 18.04 -13.14
N ASP A 432 10.99 17.88 -11.82
CA ASP A 432 11.11 18.94 -10.83
C ASP A 432 12.11 18.65 -9.69
N LYS A 433 12.77 17.48 -9.66
CA LYS A 433 13.65 17.05 -8.55
C LYS A 433 14.41 15.75 -8.85
N ASP A 434 15.53 15.57 -8.16
CA ASP A 434 16.37 14.37 -8.26
C ASP A 434 15.65 13.07 -7.89
N GLY A 435 16.07 11.98 -8.51
CA GLY A 435 15.66 10.63 -8.17
C GLY A 435 16.11 10.22 -6.77
N ILE A 436 15.33 9.35 -6.12
CA ILE A 436 15.68 8.80 -4.80
C ILE A 436 16.64 7.61 -4.99
N SER A 437 17.71 7.57 -4.21
CA SER A 437 18.70 6.49 -4.26
C SER A 437 18.31 5.32 -3.35
N GLY A 438 18.60 4.09 -3.78
CA GLY A 438 18.40 2.88 -2.99
C GLY A 438 16.95 2.61 -2.55
N ILE A 439 15.97 2.91 -3.42
CA ILE A 439 14.54 2.69 -3.15
C ILE A 439 13.95 1.63 -4.09
N GLN A 440 12.92 0.92 -3.61
CA GLN A 440 12.12 0.06 -4.48
C GLN A 440 11.28 0.92 -5.42
N THR A 441 11.16 0.50 -6.67
CA THR A 441 10.45 1.24 -7.70
C THR A 441 9.47 0.35 -8.42
N HIS A 442 8.37 0.95 -8.88
CA HIS A 442 7.42 0.33 -9.79
C HIS A 442 6.78 -0.93 -9.23
N MET A 443 6.99 -2.10 -9.85
CA MET A 443 6.29 -3.33 -9.50
C MET A 443 6.77 -3.96 -8.19
N THR A 444 7.73 -3.33 -7.50
CA THR A 444 8.23 -3.72 -6.18
C THR A 444 7.92 -2.65 -5.15
N ASN A 445 7.45 -3.08 -3.97
CA ASN A 445 7.25 -2.20 -2.81
C ASN A 445 7.44 -2.96 -1.48
N THR A 446 8.41 -3.88 -1.47
CA THR A 446 8.80 -4.64 -0.28
C THR A 446 9.80 -3.84 0.57
N MET A 447 9.75 -3.98 1.89
CA MET A 447 10.81 -3.45 2.76
C MET A 447 12.11 -4.24 2.56
N ASN A 448 13.24 -3.59 2.84
CA ASN A 448 14.53 -4.28 2.88
C ASN A 448 14.55 -5.28 4.03
N THR A 449 15.26 -6.40 3.86
CA THR A 449 15.46 -7.34 4.97
C THR A 449 16.45 -6.74 5.98
N PRO A 450 16.07 -6.59 7.27
CA PRO A 450 17.01 -6.15 8.30
C PRO A 450 18.22 -7.07 8.38
N ILE A 451 19.41 -6.48 8.49
CA ILE A 451 20.68 -7.22 8.48
C ILE A 451 20.69 -8.27 9.61
N GLU A 452 20.42 -7.82 10.83
CA GLU A 452 20.40 -8.69 12.01
C GLU A 452 19.38 -9.83 11.88
N ALA A 453 18.21 -9.56 11.29
CA ALA A 453 17.20 -10.59 11.06
C ALA A 453 17.67 -11.64 10.04
N MET A 454 18.37 -11.21 8.98
CA MET A 454 18.95 -12.11 7.98
C MET A 454 20.04 -12.99 8.59
N GLU A 455 21.02 -12.39 9.27
CA GLU A 455 22.15 -13.11 9.87
C GLU A 455 21.70 -14.00 11.05
N PHE A 456 20.64 -13.60 11.75
CA PHE A 456 20.03 -14.44 12.76
C PHE A 456 19.32 -15.65 12.14
N ALA A 457 18.59 -15.48 11.05
CA ALA A 457 17.74 -16.54 10.50
C ALA A 457 18.48 -17.54 9.58
N PHE A 458 19.57 -17.12 8.95
CA PHE A 458 20.25 -17.88 7.89
C PHE A 458 21.77 -17.93 8.08
N PRO A 459 22.48 -18.93 7.54
CA PRO A 459 23.94 -19.00 7.56
C PRO A 459 24.56 -18.05 6.53
N LEU A 460 24.24 -16.76 6.66
CA LEU A 460 24.65 -15.68 5.77
C LEU A 460 25.18 -14.53 6.62
N ARG A 461 26.13 -13.76 6.06
CA ARG A 461 26.64 -12.54 6.67
C ARG A 461 26.67 -11.41 5.65
N LEU A 462 26.24 -10.21 6.03
CA LEU A 462 26.29 -9.06 5.14
C LEU A 462 27.61 -8.31 5.33
N ARG A 463 28.50 -8.37 4.33
CA ARG A 463 29.80 -7.66 4.38
C ARG A 463 29.66 -6.18 4.07
N ARG A 464 28.75 -5.84 3.15
CA ARG A 464 28.54 -4.47 2.70
C ARG A 464 27.09 -4.24 2.31
N TYR A 465 26.57 -3.10 2.75
CA TYR A 465 25.33 -2.53 2.23
C TYR A 465 25.48 -1.02 2.13
N ALA A 466 25.56 -0.49 0.91
CA ALA A 466 25.87 0.91 0.68
C ALA A 466 25.20 1.43 -0.59
N ILE A 467 25.01 2.74 -0.68
CA ILE A 467 24.64 3.39 -1.95
C ILE A 467 25.81 3.27 -2.94
N ARG A 468 25.51 2.88 -4.19
CA ARG A 468 26.44 2.82 -5.31
C ARG A 468 26.58 4.22 -5.90
N ARG A 469 27.28 5.10 -5.19
CA ARG A 469 27.36 6.53 -5.52
C ARG A 469 27.91 6.77 -6.93
N GLY A 470 27.27 7.68 -7.67
CA GLY A 470 27.65 8.03 -9.04
C GLY A 470 27.10 7.09 -10.11
N SER A 471 26.19 6.19 -9.75
CA SER A 471 25.53 5.30 -10.71
C SER A 471 24.28 5.90 -11.33
N GLY A 472 23.67 6.91 -10.69
CA GLY A 472 22.58 7.68 -11.27
C GLY A 472 23.05 8.54 -12.44
N GLY A 473 22.25 8.60 -13.51
CA GLY A 473 22.51 9.42 -14.67
C GLY A 473 22.44 10.91 -14.34
N ASP A 474 23.42 11.68 -14.81
CA ASP A 474 23.41 13.13 -14.68
C ASP A 474 22.29 13.77 -15.51
N GLY A 475 21.79 14.90 -15.05
CA GLY A 475 20.81 15.72 -15.76
C GLY A 475 20.68 17.08 -15.10
N LEU A 476 19.68 17.86 -15.51
CA LEU A 476 19.22 19.00 -14.70
C LEU A 476 18.81 18.50 -13.31
N TYR A 477 18.14 17.36 -13.29
CA TYR A 477 17.91 16.55 -12.10
C TYR A 477 18.57 15.19 -12.28
N LYS A 478 19.27 14.75 -11.23
CA LYS A 478 20.05 13.51 -11.24
C LYS A 478 19.16 12.30 -11.00
N GLY A 479 19.45 11.20 -11.69
CA GLY A 479 18.86 9.90 -11.37
C GLY A 479 19.33 9.42 -9.99
N GLY A 480 18.50 8.64 -9.31
CA GLY A 480 18.90 8.01 -8.06
C GLY A 480 20.01 6.99 -8.26
N ASP A 481 20.92 6.90 -7.30
CA ASP A 481 21.97 5.89 -7.27
C ASP A 481 21.40 4.52 -6.87
N GLY A 482 21.99 3.47 -7.42
CA GLY A 482 21.77 2.09 -7.01
C GLY A 482 22.36 1.76 -5.62
N VAL A 483 22.42 0.48 -5.28
CA VAL A 483 23.03 -0.02 -4.05
C VAL A 483 24.03 -1.13 -4.35
N VAL A 484 24.98 -1.33 -3.43
CA VAL A 484 25.86 -2.48 -3.38
C VAL A 484 25.44 -3.33 -2.20
N ARG A 485 25.16 -4.60 -2.43
CA ARG A 485 24.78 -5.58 -1.41
C ARG A 485 25.67 -6.82 -1.53
N GLU A 486 26.51 -7.04 -0.52
CA GLU A 486 27.48 -8.14 -0.49
C GLU A 486 27.14 -9.15 0.61
N VAL A 487 26.73 -10.35 0.19
CA VAL A 487 26.35 -11.45 1.08
C VAL A 487 27.44 -12.52 1.05
N GLU A 488 28.07 -12.75 2.20
CA GLU A 488 28.99 -13.84 2.46
C GLU A 488 28.23 -15.09 2.92
N PHE A 489 28.62 -16.24 2.38
CA PHE A 489 27.99 -17.52 2.67
C PHE A 489 28.77 -18.24 3.77
N LEU A 490 28.09 -18.59 4.86
CA LEU A 490 28.69 -19.32 6.00
C LEU A 490 28.50 -20.84 5.90
N ALA A 491 27.92 -21.31 4.80
CA ALA A 491 27.74 -22.71 4.46
C ALA A 491 27.53 -22.83 2.93
N PRO A 492 27.82 -23.99 2.31
CA PRO A 492 27.51 -24.22 0.91
C PRO A 492 26.03 -23.98 0.61
N ALA A 493 25.77 -23.29 -0.50
CA ALA A 493 24.42 -22.95 -0.93
C ALA A 493 24.32 -22.90 -2.46
N ARG A 494 23.08 -22.89 -2.95
CA ARG A 494 22.76 -22.65 -4.35
C ARG A 494 22.07 -21.30 -4.49
N VAL A 495 22.62 -20.44 -5.33
CA VAL A 495 22.12 -19.09 -5.59
C VAL A 495 21.49 -19.05 -6.98
N THR A 496 20.30 -18.47 -7.06
CA THR A 496 19.66 -18.11 -8.32
C THR A 496 19.53 -16.59 -8.36
N LEU A 497 20.19 -15.98 -9.34
CA LEU A 497 20.07 -14.56 -9.65
C LEU A 497 19.08 -14.38 -10.80
N MET A 498 18.20 -13.40 -10.68
CA MET A 498 17.25 -13.01 -11.70
C MET A 498 17.17 -11.49 -11.71
N SER A 499 17.81 -10.88 -12.69
CA SER A 499 17.99 -9.43 -12.76
C SER A 499 18.07 -8.93 -14.20
N GLU A 500 17.72 -7.66 -14.37
CA GLU A 500 17.69 -6.94 -15.65
C GLU A 500 18.62 -5.71 -15.61
N ARG A 501 18.74 -5.03 -16.75
CA ARG A 501 19.59 -3.83 -16.93
C ARG A 501 21.06 -4.10 -16.61
N ARG A 502 21.55 -5.28 -16.99
CA ARG A 502 22.97 -5.68 -16.95
C ARG A 502 23.67 -5.40 -18.27
N ARG A 503 22.92 -5.32 -19.38
CA ARG A 503 23.45 -5.00 -20.72
C ARG A 503 22.98 -3.65 -21.23
N ARG A 504 21.77 -3.24 -20.87
CA ARG A 504 21.19 -1.94 -21.27
C ARG A 504 20.97 -1.06 -20.05
N PRO A 505 21.49 0.18 -20.03
CA PRO A 505 21.27 1.09 -18.93
C PRO A 505 19.80 1.57 -18.88
N PRO A 506 19.31 2.01 -17.72
CA PRO A 506 18.08 2.78 -17.63
C PRO A 506 18.20 4.12 -18.36
N PRO A 507 17.31 4.44 -19.31
CA PRO A 507 17.41 5.65 -20.10
C PRO A 507 17.09 6.92 -19.29
N GLY A 508 17.86 7.96 -19.53
CA GLY A 508 17.57 9.33 -19.11
C GLY A 508 16.65 10.01 -20.13
N TYR A 509 15.86 10.98 -19.66
CA TYR A 509 14.85 11.67 -20.47
C TYR A 509 15.19 13.15 -20.66
N HIS A 510 14.68 13.74 -21.75
CA HIS A 510 14.84 15.17 -22.07
C HIS A 510 16.29 15.69 -22.08
N GLY A 511 17.23 14.85 -22.53
CA GLY A 511 18.66 15.19 -22.57
C GLY A 511 19.44 14.78 -21.32
N GLY A 512 18.79 14.18 -20.32
CA GLY A 512 19.45 13.55 -19.20
C GLY A 512 20.25 12.31 -19.63
N HIS A 513 21.39 12.10 -19.00
CA HIS A 513 22.23 10.92 -19.21
C HIS A 513 21.57 9.66 -18.64
N HIS A 514 21.94 8.52 -19.21
CA HIS A 514 21.50 7.22 -18.73
C HIS A 514 22.14 6.89 -17.39
N GLY A 515 21.45 6.10 -16.57
CA GLY A 515 22.06 5.51 -15.38
C GLY A 515 23.08 4.44 -15.75
N GLU A 516 23.91 4.03 -14.81
CA GLU A 516 24.80 2.87 -15.00
C GLU A 516 24.02 1.55 -14.94
N THR A 517 24.49 0.56 -15.71
CA THR A 517 23.99 -0.83 -15.63
C THR A 517 24.32 -1.45 -14.28
N GLY A 518 23.49 -2.41 -13.87
CA GLY A 518 23.81 -3.25 -12.71
C GLY A 518 24.88 -4.29 -13.04
N GLU A 519 25.44 -4.89 -12.00
CA GLU A 519 26.47 -5.94 -12.08
C GLU A 519 26.21 -7.00 -11.00
N ASN A 520 26.48 -8.26 -11.34
CA ASN A 520 26.45 -9.37 -10.40
C ASN A 520 27.86 -9.99 -10.36
N ILE A 521 28.46 -10.12 -9.18
CA ILE A 521 29.84 -10.59 -9.03
C ILE A 521 29.89 -11.65 -7.94
N LEU A 522 30.59 -12.74 -8.19
CA LEU A 522 31.01 -13.71 -7.19
C LEU A 522 32.47 -13.42 -6.81
N LEU A 523 32.74 -13.23 -5.52
CA LEU A 523 34.09 -13.21 -4.96
C LEU A 523 34.40 -14.61 -4.42
N ARG A 524 35.04 -15.44 -5.24
CA ARG A 524 35.37 -16.82 -4.88
C ARG A 524 36.55 -16.86 -3.92
N GLY A 525 36.39 -17.59 -2.81
CA GLY A 525 37.35 -17.61 -1.70
C GLY A 525 37.65 -16.23 -1.12
N GLY A 526 36.77 -15.24 -1.36
CA GLY A 526 36.92 -13.86 -0.93
C GLY A 526 37.94 -13.01 -1.70
N VAL A 527 38.51 -13.50 -2.80
CA VAL A 527 39.59 -12.81 -3.54
C VAL A 527 39.44 -12.81 -5.06
N GLU A 528 38.93 -13.88 -5.67
CA GLU A 528 38.78 -13.96 -7.12
C GLU A 528 37.43 -13.39 -7.56
N GLU A 529 37.43 -12.29 -8.32
CA GLU A 529 36.20 -11.72 -8.88
C GLU A 529 35.77 -12.47 -10.16
N VAL A 530 34.58 -13.05 -10.14
CA VAL A 530 33.94 -13.69 -11.29
C VAL A 530 32.67 -12.93 -11.63
N GLN A 531 32.61 -12.39 -12.86
CA GLN A 531 31.41 -11.73 -13.37
C GLN A 531 30.31 -12.76 -13.64
N LEU A 532 29.12 -12.52 -13.08
CA LEU A 532 27.93 -13.32 -13.30
C LEU A 532 26.97 -12.63 -14.28
N ALA A 533 26.17 -13.44 -14.96
CA ALA A 533 25.10 -12.98 -15.83
C ALA A 533 23.91 -12.40 -15.03
N GLY A 534 22.98 -11.73 -15.73
CA GLY A 534 21.77 -11.20 -15.12
C GLY A 534 20.83 -12.30 -14.60
N LYS A 535 20.80 -13.44 -15.29
CA LYS A 535 20.00 -14.62 -14.94
C LYS A 535 20.91 -15.82 -14.89
N GLU A 536 21.20 -16.30 -13.69
CA GLU A 536 22.19 -17.36 -13.50
C GLU A 536 21.88 -18.19 -12.25
N VAL A 537 22.25 -19.47 -12.30
CA VAL A 537 22.17 -20.38 -11.16
C VAL A 537 23.58 -20.90 -10.89
N ILE A 538 24.07 -20.69 -9.68
CA ILE A 538 25.43 -21.03 -9.29
C ILE A 538 25.45 -21.69 -7.91
N ASP A 539 26.33 -22.67 -7.74
CA ASP A 539 26.63 -23.24 -6.44
C ASP A 539 27.82 -22.47 -5.83
N VAL A 540 27.69 -22.06 -4.57
CA VAL A 540 28.69 -21.28 -3.82
C VAL A 540 29.19 -22.08 -2.63
N LEU A 541 30.44 -21.85 -2.25
CA LEU A 541 31.09 -22.48 -1.11
C LEU A 541 31.07 -21.58 0.11
N GLU A 542 31.39 -22.15 1.28
CA GLU A 542 31.62 -21.35 2.49
C GLU A 542 32.77 -20.34 2.26
N GLY A 543 32.54 -19.09 2.67
CA GLY A 543 33.48 -17.97 2.50
C GLY A 543 33.36 -17.22 1.16
N ASP A 544 32.61 -17.76 0.19
CA ASP A 544 32.29 -17.03 -1.03
C ASP A 544 31.40 -15.82 -0.72
N VAL A 545 31.46 -14.78 -1.55
CA VAL A 545 30.61 -13.59 -1.44
C VAL A 545 29.91 -13.30 -2.76
N ILE A 546 28.60 -13.11 -2.74
CA ILE A 546 27.86 -12.56 -3.87
C ILE A 546 27.66 -11.07 -3.67
N SER A 547 28.17 -10.27 -4.60
CA SER A 547 27.99 -8.82 -4.68
C SER A 547 26.97 -8.49 -5.77
N VAL A 548 25.79 -8.02 -5.36
CA VAL A 548 24.81 -7.44 -6.28
C VAL A 548 24.97 -5.93 -6.25
N ARG A 549 25.39 -5.36 -7.38
CA ARG A 549 25.52 -3.92 -7.60
C ARG A 549 24.34 -3.51 -8.49
N THR A 550 23.32 -2.90 -7.91
CA THR A 550 22.09 -2.60 -8.66
C THR A 550 22.30 -1.43 -9.62
N PRO A 551 21.48 -1.33 -10.68
CA PRO A 551 21.53 -0.19 -11.58
C PRO A 551 21.24 1.13 -10.86
N GLY A 552 21.81 2.22 -11.37
CA GLY A 552 21.29 3.56 -11.09
C GLY A 552 20.04 3.84 -11.92
N ALA A 553 19.58 5.08 -11.95
CA ALA A 553 18.44 5.49 -12.77
C ALA A 553 18.80 6.59 -13.77
N GLY A 554 17.95 6.82 -14.76
CA GLY A 554 18.15 7.89 -15.73
C GLY A 554 18.03 9.28 -15.11
N GLY A 555 18.85 10.22 -15.60
CA GLY A 555 18.73 11.65 -15.32
C GLY A 555 17.61 12.30 -16.13
N TRP A 556 17.19 13.50 -15.72
CA TRP A 556 16.16 14.28 -16.41
C TRP A 556 16.70 15.66 -16.78
N GLY A 557 16.50 16.06 -18.04
CA GLY A 557 16.98 17.34 -18.56
C GLY A 557 18.48 17.34 -18.85
N ALA A 558 18.94 18.19 -19.77
CA ALA A 558 20.37 18.32 -20.05
C ALA A 558 21.14 18.79 -18.80
N PRO A 559 22.28 18.16 -18.46
CA PRO A 559 23.10 18.60 -17.34
C PRO A 559 23.60 20.02 -17.57
N GLN A 560 23.53 20.86 -16.54
CA GLN A 560 24.16 22.18 -16.60
C GLN A 560 25.67 21.98 -16.57
N HIS A 561 26.37 22.40 -17.63
CA HIS A 561 27.82 22.49 -17.58
C HIS A 561 28.18 23.54 -16.53
N HIS A 562 28.62 23.10 -15.35
CA HIS A 562 29.40 23.97 -14.49
C HIS A 562 30.69 24.27 -15.24
N HIS A 563 30.76 25.47 -15.84
CA HIS A 563 32.04 26.12 -16.10
C HIS A 563 32.75 26.15 -14.76
N GLY A 564 33.69 25.23 -14.58
CA GLY A 564 34.38 25.04 -13.31
C GLY A 564 34.96 26.35 -12.82
N ASP A 565 34.80 26.59 -11.53
CA ASP A 565 35.63 27.51 -10.78
C ASP A 565 37.09 27.13 -11.01
N GLN A 566 37.73 27.81 -11.94
CA GLN A 566 39.18 27.97 -11.96
C GLN A 566 39.52 28.96 -10.85
N HIS A 567 39.81 28.44 -9.66
CA HIS A 567 40.56 29.19 -8.64
C HIS A 567 41.56 28.30 -7.91
#